data_AF-A0A9D9CUP0-F1
#
_entry.id   AF-A0A9D9CUP0-F1
#
_cell.length_a   1.000
_cell.length_b   1.000
_cell.length_c   1.000
_cell.angle_alpha   90.00
_cell.angle_beta   90.00
_cell.angle_gamma   90.00
#
_symmetry.space_group_name_H-M   'P 1'
#
loop_
_entity.id
_entity.type
_entity.pdbx_description
1 polymer ?
#
loop_
_entity_poly.entity_id
_entity_poly.type
_entity_poly.pdbx_seq_one_letter_code
_entity_poly.pdbx_strand_id
1 'polypeptide(L)'
;PIGINSATYVGYEVLVESGAPEWMGVLGSCTATFAVVLPSFIIVLLLCKVYDKWRYHPIFQGVLTALKPAVLGLIGTAALSLATPENFIDWKSFVICGLAFLAMYFKKLGPFSLLGLGAVVGLLIY
;
A
#
# COMPACT_ATOMS: atom_id res chain seq x y z
N PRO A 1 -0.34 5.14 4.09
CA PRO A 1 0.39 5.10 5.38
C PRO A 1 0.38 6.44 6.14
N ILE A 2 0.49 7.57 5.44
CA ILE A 2 0.54 8.91 6.04
C ILE A 2 -0.66 9.14 6.95
N GLY A 3 -1.90 8.90 6.49
CA GLY A 3 -3.10 9.14 7.30
C GLY A 3 -3.17 8.40 8.63
N ILE A 4 -2.80 7.11 8.67
CA ILE A 4 -2.78 6.31 9.91
C ILE A 4 -1.67 6.79 10.84
N ASN A 5 -0.45 6.97 10.31
CA ASN A 5 0.69 7.44 11.11
C ASN A 5 0.43 8.85 11.68
N SER A 6 -0.16 9.74 10.88
CA SER A 6 -0.59 11.07 11.30
C SER A 6 -1.70 10.99 12.35
N ALA A 7 -2.70 10.10 12.21
CA ALA A 7 -3.74 9.94 13.21
C ALA A 7 -3.20 9.43 14.56
N THR A 8 -2.27 8.48 14.52
CA THR A 8 -1.61 7.95 15.73
C THR A 8 -0.80 9.05 16.43
N TYR A 9 -0.02 9.82 15.67
CA TYR A 9 0.83 10.89 16.19
C TYR A 9 0.01 12.08 16.71
N VAL A 10 -0.90 12.63 15.90
CA VAL A 10 -1.76 13.76 16.28
C VAL A 10 -2.65 13.38 17.48
N GLY A 11 -3.15 12.14 17.53
CA GLY A 11 -3.93 11.65 18.68
C GLY A 11 -3.12 11.59 19.98
N TYR A 12 -1.82 11.31 19.91
CA TYR A 12 -0.93 11.36 21.07
C TYR A 12 -0.71 12.80 21.53
N GLU A 13 -0.30 13.63 20.58
CA GLU A 13 0.20 14.99 20.81
C GLU A 13 -0.90 15.89 21.38
N VAL A 14 -2.12 15.82 20.82
CA VAL A 14 -3.27 16.59 21.31
C VAL A 14 -3.55 16.36 22.80
N LEU A 15 -3.43 15.12 23.30
CA LEU A 15 -3.69 14.83 24.72
C LEU A 15 -2.52 15.24 25.62
N VAL A 16 -1.28 15.00 25.19
CA VAL A 16 -0.09 15.41 25.96
C VAL A 16 0.01 16.94 26.05
N GLU A 17 -0.26 17.66 24.96
CA GLU A 17 -0.32 19.14 24.94
C GLU A 17 -1.47 19.69 25.79
N SER A 18 -2.56 18.94 25.95
CA SER A 18 -3.67 19.28 26.85
C SER A 18 -3.31 19.15 28.35
N GLY A 19 -2.08 18.74 28.67
CA GLY A 19 -1.61 18.51 30.04
C GLY A 19 -1.97 17.14 30.61
N ALA A 20 -2.44 16.21 29.76
CA ALA A 20 -2.73 14.85 30.19
C ALA A 20 -1.43 14.04 30.39
N PRO A 21 -1.41 13.05 31.29
CA PRO A 21 -0.25 12.18 31.48
C PRO A 21 0.01 11.32 30.23
N GLU A 22 1.27 10.93 29.99
CA GLU A 22 1.69 10.25 28.76
C GLU A 22 0.91 8.96 28.43
N TRP A 23 0.49 8.20 29.45
CA TRP A 23 -0.32 7.01 29.26
C TRP A 23 -1.69 7.31 28.63
N MET A 24 -2.23 8.51 28.88
CA MET A 24 -3.46 8.98 28.27
C MET A 24 -3.23 9.42 26.82
N GLY A 25 -2.03 9.94 26.49
CA GLY A 25 -1.59 10.16 25.12
C GLY A 25 -1.66 8.88 24.28
N VAL A 26 -1.23 7.74 24.82
CA VAL A 26 -1.34 6.44 24.13
C VAL A 26 -2.81 6.08 23.84
N LEU A 27 -3.73 6.35 24.77
CA LEU A 27 -5.16 6.16 24.53
C LEU A 27 -5.69 7.11 23.45
N GLY A 28 -5.20 8.34 23.40
CA GLY A 28 -5.45 9.30 22.31
C GLY A 28 -5.03 8.78 20.95
N SER A 29 -3.82 8.24 20.84
CA SER A 29 -3.34 7.58 19.61
C SER A 29 -4.24 6.43 19.18
N CYS A 30 -4.62 5.54 20.12
CA CYS A 30 -5.48 4.39 19.83
C CYS A 30 -6.86 4.83 19.33
N THR A 31 -7.48 5.78 20.04
CA THR A 31 -8.82 6.29 19.69
C THR A 31 -8.83 7.03 18.36
N ALA A 32 -7.85 7.90 18.11
CA ALA A 32 -7.73 8.63 16.84
C ALA A 32 -7.49 7.69 15.66
N THR A 33 -6.60 6.70 15.82
CA THR A 33 -6.31 5.71 14.78
C THR A 33 -7.55 4.86 14.49
N PHE A 34 -8.27 4.43 15.54
CA PHE A 34 -9.51 3.67 15.38
C PHE A 34 -10.58 4.49 14.65
N ALA A 35 -10.73 5.77 15.01
CA ALA A 35 -11.68 6.67 14.37
C ALA A 35 -11.40 6.87 12.87
N VAL A 36 -10.13 6.94 12.46
CA VAL A 36 -9.76 7.08 11.04
C VAL A 36 -9.97 5.79 10.25
N VAL A 37 -9.86 4.62 10.88
CA VAL A 37 -10.10 3.31 10.23
C VAL A 37 -11.60 2.97 10.14
N LEU A 38 -12.41 3.46 11.07
CA LEU A 38 -13.83 3.11 11.20
C LEU A 38 -14.67 3.39 9.92
N PRO A 39 -14.52 4.52 9.19
CA PRO A 39 -15.28 4.78 7.97
C PRO A 39 -15.04 3.71 6.91
N SER A 40 -13.78 3.36 6.65
CA SER A 40 -13.43 2.30 5.69
C SER A 40 -13.99 0.95 6.12
N PHE A 41 -13.93 0.65 7.42
CA PHE A 41 -14.50 -0.58 7.97
C PHE A 41 -16.02 -0.67 7.74
N ILE A 42 -16.76 0.41 8.03
CA ILE A 42 -18.22 0.48 7.79
C ILE A 42 -18.54 0.29 6.30
N ILE A 43 -17.80 0.95 5.41
CA ILE A 43 -17.99 0.82 3.96
C ILE A 43 -17.79 -0.62 3.51
N VAL A 44 -16.74 -1.30 4.00
CA VAL A 44 -16.48 -2.71 3.65
C VAL A 44 -17.61 -3.61 4.15
N LEU A 45 -18.12 -3.41 5.37
CA LEU A 45 -19.26 -4.19 5.88
C LEU A 45 -20.52 -4.02 5.01
N LEU A 46 -20.80 -2.78 4.59
CA LEU A 46 -21.88 -2.47 3.65
C LEU A 46 -21.70 -3.20 2.31
N LEU A 47 -20.48 -3.16 1.75
CA LEU A 47 -20.15 -3.86 0.52
C LEU A 47 -20.29 -5.38 0.66
N CYS A 48 -19.89 -5.96 1.79
CA CYS A 48 -20.08 -7.38 2.08
C CYS A 48 -21.57 -7.76 2.09
N LYS A 49 -22.43 -6.93 2.69
CA LYS A 49 -23.88 -7.16 2.72
C LYS A 49 -24.51 -7.06 1.33
N VAL A 50 -24.08 -6.10 0.51
CA VAL A 50 -24.50 -6.00 -0.89
C VAL A 50 -24.01 -7.20 -1.69
N TYR A 51 -22.75 -7.60 -1.52
CA TYR A 51 -22.15 -8.76 -2.17
C TYR A 51 -22.95 -10.02 -1.88
N ASP A 52 -23.25 -10.33 -0.61
CA ASP A 52 -23.95 -11.58 -0.28
C ASP A 52 -25.36 -11.65 -0.90
N LYS A 53 -26.05 -10.50 -0.99
CA LYS A 53 -27.37 -10.41 -1.62
C LYS A 53 -27.33 -10.50 -3.15
N TRP A 54 -26.26 -10.03 -3.81
CA TRP A 54 -26.20 -9.88 -5.28
C TRP A 54 -25.16 -10.78 -5.96
N ARG A 55 -24.41 -11.60 -5.22
CA ARG A 55 -23.31 -12.45 -5.75
C ARG A 55 -23.70 -13.42 -6.85
N TYR A 56 -24.97 -13.79 -6.94
CA TYR A 56 -25.49 -14.70 -7.96
C TYR A 56 -26.06 -13.99 -9.19
N HIS A 57 -26.20 -12.66 -9.15
CA HIS A 57 -26.74 -11.91 -10.27
C HIS A 57 -25.68 -11.81 -11.40
N PRO A 58 -26.01 -12.16 -12.65
CA PRO A 58 -25.03 -12.27 -13.74
C PRO A 58 -24.29 -10.95 -14.01
N ILE A 59 -25.00 -9.82 -13.92
CA ILE A 59 -24.38 -8.48 -14.07
C ILE A 59 -23.34 -8.22 -12.97
N PHE A 60 -23.63 -8.58 -11.73
CA PHE A 60 -22.73 -8.34 -10.60
C PHE A 60 -21.45 -9.18 -10.71
N GLN A 61 -21.57 -10.44 -11.14
CA GLN A 61 -20.43 -11.29 -11.45
C GLN A 61 -19.60 -10.75 -12.62
N GLY A 62 -20.26 -10.21 -13.66
CA GLY A 62 -19.61 -9.55 -14.78
C GLY A 62 -18.72 -8.38 -14.34
N VAL A 63 -19.24 -7.50 -13.48
CA VAL A 63 -18.49 -6.37 -12.92
C VAL A 63 -17.29 -6.84 -12.10
N LEU A 64 -17.48 -7.81 -11.20
CA LEU A 64 -16.37 -8.36 -10.40
C LEU A 64 -15.29 -9.03 -11.25
N THR A 65 -15.69 -9.66 -12.35
CA THR A 65 -14.76 -10.29 -13.30
C THR A 65 -13.96 -9.23 -14.06
N ALA A 66 -14.59 -8.14 -14.48
CA ALA A 66 -13.92 -6.99 -15.11
C ALA A 66 -12.99 -6.24 -14.16
N LEU A 67 -13.23 -6.32 -12.85
CA LEU A 67 -12.41 -5.67 -11.83
C LEU A 67 -10.99 -6.28 -11.76
N LYS A 68 -10.83 -7.59 -11.98
CA LYS A 68 -9.52 -8.26 -11.98
C LYS A 68 -8.53 -7.68 -13.02
N PRO A 69 -8.86 -7.64 -14.33
CA PRO A 69 -7.96 -7.03 -15.33
C PRO A 69 -7.82 -5.52 -15.13
N ALA A 70 -8.84 -4.82 -14.62
CA ALA A 70 -8.73 -3.40 -14.31
C ALA A 70 -7.66 -3.13 -13.23
N VAL A 71 -7.64 -3.92 -12.15
CA VAL A 71 -6.61 -3.81 -11.10
C VAL A 71 -5.21 -4.12 -11.65
N LEU A 72 -5.07 -5.12 -12.52
CA LEU A 72 -3.80 -5.38 -13.19
C LEU A 72 -3.34 -4.19 -14.05
N GLY A 73 -4.27 -3.55 -14.75
CA GLY A 73 -4.01 -2.31 -15.49
C GLY A 73 -3.53 -1.19 -14.58
N LEU A 74 -4.19 -0.95 -13.43
CA LEU A 74 -3.80 0.06 -12.45
C LEU A 74 -2.42 -0.20 -11.83
N ILE A 75 -2.09 -1.46 -11.56
CA ILE A 75 -0.74 -1.84 -11.09
C ILE A 75 0.29 -1.57 -12.18
N GLY A 76 -0.04 -1.92 -13.44
CA GLY A 76 0.82 -1.66 -14.59
C GLY A 76 1.07 -0.17 -14.81
N THR A 77 0.04 0.67 -14.72
CA THR A 77 0.20 2.12 -14.84
C THR A 77 1.03 2.70 -13.71
N ALA A 78 0.87 2.23 -12.47
CA ALA A 78 1.73 2.63 -11.35
C ALA A 78 3.20 2.24 -11.60
N ALA A 79 3.46 1.04 -12.12
CA ALA A 79 4.81 0.61 -12.48
C ALA A 79 5.41 1.49 -13.59
N LEU A 80 4.63 1.81 -14.63
CA LEU A 80 5.06 2.72 -15.69
C LEU A 80 5.28 4.15 -15.19
N SER A 81 4.52 4.61 -14.19
CA SER A 81 4.72 5.94 -13.60
C SER A 81 6.07 6.07 -12.89
N LEU A 82 6.68 4.95 -12.48
CA LEU A 82 8.03 4.90 -11.93
C LEU A 82 9.12 4.82 -13.02
N ALA A 83 8.76 4.61 -14.29
CA ALA A 83 9.70 4.57 -15.41
C ALA A 83 10.05 5.99 -15.90
N THR A 84 10.52 6.83 -14.98
CA THR A 84 10.96 8.20 -15.26
C THR A 84 12.45 8.26 -15.60
N PRO A 85 12.93 9.33 -16.28
CA PRO A 85 14.36 9.52 -16.54
C PRO A 85 15.21 9.61 -15.27
N GLU A 86 14.62 10.02 -14.15
CA GLU A 86 15.30 10.08 -12.84
C GLU A 86 15.53 8.67 -12.25
N ASN A 87 14.61 7.73 -12.49
CA ASN A 87 14.73 6.35 -12.02
C ASN A 87 15.51 5.46 -13.01
N PHE A 88 15.44 5.76 -14.31
CA PHE A 88 16.10 5.01 -15.39
C PHE A 88 17.09 5.90 -16.14
N ILE A 89 18.23 6.14 -15.50
CA ILE A 89 19.26 7.07 -15.96
C ILE A 89 20.10 6.45 -17.10
N ASP A 90 20.52 5.19 -16.93
CA ASP A 90 21.39 4.49 -17.89
C ASP A 90 20.80 3.14 -18.31
N TRP A 91 21.44 2.52 -19.31
CA TRP A 91 21.16 1.13 -19.70
C TRP A 91 21.34 0.14 -18.52
N LYS A 92 22.21 0.45 -17.55
CA LYS A 92 22.42 -0.37 -16.34
C LYS A 92 21.15 -0.43 -15.48
N SER A 93 20.40 0.66 -15.33
CA SER A 93 19.14 0.68 -14.58
C SER A 93 18.09 -0.24 -15.21
N PHE A 94 18.02 -0.29 -16.54
CA PHE A 94 17.15 -1.23 -17.25
C PHE A 94 17.57 -2.69 -17.02
N VAL A 95 18.87 -2.98 -16.99
CA VAL A 95 19.37 -4.33 -16.68
C VAL A 95 19.06 -4.73 -15.24
N ILE A 96 19.27 -3.83 -14.27
CA ILE A 96 18.96 -4.09 -12.86
C ILE A 96 17.45 -4.36 -12.69
N CYS A 97 16.60 -3.58 -13.34
CA CYS A 97 15.15 -3.79 -13.33
C CYS A 97 14.76 -5.16 -13.93
N GLY A 98 15.33 -5.52 -15.09
CA GLY A 98 15.10 -6.82 -15.73
C GLY A 98 15.57 -8.00 -14.87
N LEU A 99 16.77 -7.91 -14.29
CA LEU A 99 17.30 -8.94 -13.40
C LEU A 99 16.48 -9.05 -12.12
N ALA A 100 16.05 -7.93 -11.54
CA ALA A 100 15.18 -7.92 -10.37
C ALA A 100 13.82 -8.59 -10.67
N PHE A 101 13.23 -8.30 -11.83
CA PHE A 101 11.98 -8.95 -12.28
C PHE A 101 12.16 -10.46 -12.48
N LEU A 102 13.24 -10.89 -13.13
CA LEU A 102 13.55 -12.31 -13.33
C LEU A 102 13.84 -13.02 -12.01
N ALA A 103 14.54 -12.37 -11.10
CA ALA A 103 14.83 -12.89 -9.77
C ALA A 103 13.53 -13.04 -8.94
N MET A 104 12.61 -12.08 -9.03
CA MET A 104 11.29 -12.20 -8.40
C MET A 104 10.46 -13.32 -9.02
N TYR A 105 10.46 -13.47 -10.36
CA TYR A 105 9.68 -14.47 -11.08
C TYR A 105 10.20 -15.90 -10.87
N PHE A 106 11.50 -16.15 -11.05
CA PHE A 106 12.08 -17.49 -10.99
C PHE A 106 12.54 -17.90 -9.60
N LYS A 107 13.15 -16.99 -8.84
CA LYS A 107 13.73 -17.30 -7.53
C LYS A 107 12.75 -17.05 -6.37
N LYS A 108 11.53 -16.58 -6.65
CA LYS A 108 10.50 -16.24 -5.65
C LYS A 108 11.05 -15.35 -4.52
N LEU A 109 12.01 -14.50 -4.84
CA LEU A 109 12.56 -13.56 -3.88
C LEU A 109 11.47 -12.58 -3.46
N GLY A 110 11.30 -12.44 -2.15
CA GLY A 110 10.31 -11.52 -1.60
C GLY A 110 10.67 -10.05 -1.89
N PRO A 111 9.69 -9.14 -1.91
CA PRO A 111 9.93 -7.71 -2.14
C PRO A 111 10.98 -7.11 -1.19
N PHE A 112 10.99 -7.52 0.08
CA PHE A 112 11.96 -7.03 1.08
C PHE A 112 13.40 -7.45 0.75
N SER A 113 13.61 -8.69 0.30
CA SER A 113 14.93 -9.15 -0.13
C SER A 113 15.39 -8.43 -1.39
N LEU A 114 14.47 -8.19 -2.33
CA LEU A 114 14.75 -7.41 -3.55
C LEU A 114 15.14 -5.97 -3.22
N LEU A 115 14.44 -5.34 -2.26
CA LEU A 115 14.77 -3.99 -1.78
C LEU A 115 16.19 -3.93 -1.19
N GLY A 116 16.53 -4.88 -0.32
CA GLY A 116 17.87 -4.94 0.27
C GLY A 116 18.98 -5.16 -0.76
N LEU A 117 18.81 -6.13 -1.66
CA LEU A 117 19.77 -6.38 -2.74
C LEU A 117 19.88 -5.20 -3.71
N GLY A 118 18.74 -4.60 -4.06
CA GLY A 118 18.69 -3.42 -4.93
C GLY A 118 19.44 -2.23 -4.32
N ALA A 119 19.32 -2.01 -3.01
CA ALA A 119 20.05 -0.95 -2.31
C ALA A 119 21.58 -1.18 -2.35
N VAL A 120 22.03 -2.41 -2.12
CA VAL A 120 23.45 -2.77 -2.18
C VAL A 120 24.00 -2.61 -3.60
N VAL A 121 23.28 -3.11 -4.60
CA VAL A 121 23.66 -3.00 -6.02
C VAL A 121 23.69 -1.54 -6.46
N GLY A 122 22.71 -0.74 -6.02
CA GLY A 122 22.66 0.70 -6.24
C GLY A 122 23.93 1.38 -5.74
N LEU A 123 24.25 1.21 -4.45
CA LEU A 123 25.44 1.80 -3.81
C LEU A 123 26.79 1.44 -4.45
N LEU A 124 26.88 0.27 -5.10
CA LEU A 124 28.12 -0.19 -5.73
C LEU A 124 28.29 0.34 -7.15
N ILE A 125 27.18 0.67 -7.83
CA ILE A 125 27.17 1.05 -9.25
C ILE A 125 26.98 2.57 -9.41
N TYR A 126 26.31 3.21 -8.47
CA TYR A 126 25.93 4.63 -8.41
C TYR A 126 26.36 5.25 -7.09
#